data_AF-A0A147BS40-F1
#
_entry.id   AF-A0A147BS40-F1
#
_cell.length_a   1.000
_cell.length_b   1.000
_cell.length_c   1.000
_cell.angle_alpha   90.00
_cell.angle_beta   90.00
_cell.angle_gamma   90.00
#
_symmetry.space_group_name_H-M   'P 1'
#
loop_
_entity.id
_entity.type
_entity.pdbx_description
1 polymer ?
#
loop_
_entity_poly.entity_id
_entity_poly.type
_entity_poly.pdbx_seq_one_letter_code
_entity_poly.pdbx_strand_id
1 'polypeptide(L)'
;MAPGTGTPLGVLALTATFVAGTVGVTYWWLRKRLLKVARVKSIVIYPIKSIVGLEIPYAYCTIEGLVYGSIKDRSMMLATGECLVSLRDEPTLALIRLSHEEGKLTLTADAMDPLIVDAADPDAHSKTSFTVKVWGNDYRAVEVSPQASAWFNRYLKREDVRLVRILQDDQNIVRGKNGTIPVAFHDTSTIHMLSVASLKDFNSKLPEGNVEITERTFRPSFLIEGCDAYAEDHWIR
;
A
#
# COMPACT_ATOMS: atom_id res chain seq x y z
N MET A 1 67.78 27.82 -0.40
CA MET A 1 67.10 26.52 -0.60
C MET A 1 66.09 26.37 0.51
N ALA A 2 64.80 26.31 0.16
CA ALA A 2 63.71 26.15 1.13
C ALA A 2 63.69 24.71 1.67
N PRO A 3 63.45 24.48 2.98
CA PRO A 3 63.07 23.17 3.46
C PRO A 3 61.55 23.01 3.32
N GLY A 4 61.15 21.95 2.62
CA GLY A 4 59.76 21.59 2.38
C GLY A 4 59.01 21.23 3.65
N THR A 5 57.81 21.74 3.76
CA THR A 5 56.81 21.36 4.77
C THR A 5 56.16 20.04 4.36
N GLY A 6 56.74 18.92 4.82
CA GLY A 6 56.09 17.62 4.76
C GLY A 6 54.90 17.57 5.71
N THR A 7 53.69 17.40 5.17
CA THR A 7 52.48 17.11 5.95
C THR A 7 52.64 15.75 6.65
N PRO A 8 52.30 15.63 7.96
CA PRO A 8 52.47 14.37 8.67
C PRO A 8 51.33 13.40 8.31
N LEU A 9 51.65 12.44 7.42
CA LEU A 9 50.81 11.28 7.07
C LEU A 9 50.29 10.50 8.30
N GLY A 10 50.95 10.60 9.47
CA GLY A 10 50.56 9.90 10.70
C GLY A 10 49.26 10.39 11.35
N VAL A 11 48.87 11.65 11.15
CA VAL A 11 47.66 12.21 11.81
C VAL A 11 46.37 11.79 11.08
N LEU A 12 46.44 11.59 9.77
CA LEU A 12 45.32 11.10 8.94
C LEU A 12 45.02 9.60 9.16
N ALA A 13 46.04 8.78 9.41
CA ALA A 13 45.84 7.34 9.64
C ALA A 13 45.22 7.03 11.02
N LEU A 14 45.60 7.78 12.06
CA LEU A 14 45.06 7.63 13.41
C LEU A 14 43.60 8.07 13.51
N THR A 15 43.23 9.16 12.84
CA THR A 15 41.85 9.66 12.82
C THR A 15 40.92 8.73 12.04
N ALA A 16 41.35 8.21 10.89
CA ALA A 16 40.56 7.25 10.11
C ALA A 16 40.28 5.94 10.88
N THR A 17 41.26 5.43 11.63
CA THR A 17 41.13 4.19 12.41
C THR A 17 40.19 4.35 13.61
N PHE A 18 40.25 5.50 14.29
CA PHE A 18 39.35 5.82 15.41
C PHE A 18 37.90 6.04 14.95
N VAL A 19 37.69 6.69 13.79
CA VAL A 19 36.36 6.88 13.21
C VAL A 19 35.78 5.54 12.72
N ALA A 20 36.55 4.71 12.04
CA ALA A 20 36.10 3.37 11.63
C ALA A 20 35.81 2.45 12.83
N GLY A 21 36.65 2.51 13.87
CA GLY A 21 36.46 1.78 15.12
C GLY A 21 35.21 2.23 15.89
N THR A 22 34.99 3.53 16.02
CA THR A 22 33.78 4.06 16.68
C THR A 22 32.53 3.77 15.87
N VAL A 23 32.52 3.94 14.55
CA VAL A 23 31.40 3.54 13.68
C VAL A 23 31.12 2.03 13.78
N GLY A 24 32.16 1.19 13.77
CA GLY A 24 32.05 -0.26 13.92
C GLY A 24 31.49 -0.69 15.28
N VAL A 25 31.95 -0.08 16.38
CA VAL A 25 31.45 -0.34 17.73
C VAL A 25 30.02 0.17 17.90
N THR A 26 29.69 1.34 17.36
CA THR A 26 28.33 1.90 17.44
C THR A 26 27.35 1.06 16.62
N TYR A 27 27.73 0.63 15.41
CA TYR A 27 26.95 -0.30 14.59
C TYR A 27 26.77 -1.66 15.28
N TRP A 28 27.83 -2.21 15.88
CA TRP A 28 27.75 -3.46 16.65
C TRP A 28 26.86 -3.34 17.89
N TRP A 29 26.93 -2.20 18.61
CA TRP A 29 26.10 -1.91 19.77
C TRP A 29 24.64 -1.67 19.41
N LEU A 30 24.36 -0.96 18.31
CA LEU A 30 23.01 -0.78 17.76
C LEU A 30 22.42 -2.11 17.26
N ARG A 31 23.22 -2.97 16.62
CA ARG A 31 22.80 -4.31 16.18
C ARG A 31 22.40 -5.21 17.35
N LYS A 32 23.03 -5.06 18.53
CA LYS A 32 22.61 -5.79 19.73
C LYS A 32 21.25 -5.36 20.30
N ARG A 33 20.68 -4.23 19.84
CA ARG A 33 19.35 -3.75 20.25
C ARG A 33 18.22 -4.15 19.29
N LEU A 34 18.55 -4.72 18.13
CA LEU A 34 17.57 -5.13 17.14
C LEU A 34 17.39 -6.64 17.18
N LEU A 35 16.25 -7.08 17.71
CA LEU A 35 15.83 -8.48 17.67
C LEU A 35 15.09 -8.73 16.37
N LYS A 36 15.52 -9.74 15.61
CA LYS A 36 14.75 -10.20 14.46
C LYS A 36 13.49 -10.91 14.97
N VAL A 37 12.34 -10.28 14.79
CA VAL A 37 11.04 -10.82 15.25
C VAL A 37 10.25 -11.53 14.15
N ALA A 38 10.49 -11.19 12.88
CA ALA A 38 9.80 -11.79 11.73
C ALA A 38 10.55 -11.54 10.41
N ARG A 39 9.97 -12.00 9.30
CA ARG A 39 10.38 -11.73 7.92
C ARG A 39 9.15 -11.41 7.08
N VAL A 40 9.27 -10.46 6.14
CA VAL A 40 8.23 -10.24 5.12
C VAL A 40 8.23 -11.42 4.15
N LYS A 41 7.09 -12.11 4.05
CA LYS A 41 6.86 -13.22 3.12
C LYS A 41 6.39 -12.69 1.75
N SER A 42 5.42 -11.79 1.74
CA SER A 42 4.94 -11.13 0.53
C SER A 42 4.41 -9.73 0.82
N ILE A 43 4.36 -8.91 -0.24
CA ILE A 43 3.85 -7.53 -0.20
C ILE A 43 2.71 -7.46 -1.21
N VAL A 44 1.57 -6.92 -0.81
CA VAL A 44 0.40 -6.76 -1.69
C VAL A 44 -0.05 -5.31 -1.69
N ILE A 45 -0.17 -4.74 -2.90
CA ILE A 45 -0.71 -3.39 -3.11
C ILE A 45 -2.10 -3.48 -3.72
N TYR A 46 -3.01 -2.59 -3.34
CA TYR A 46 -4.41 -2.60 -3.79
C TYR A 46 -4.73 -1.24 -4.42
N PRO A 47 -4.43 -1.04 -5.72
CA PRO A 47 -4.55 0.26 -6.38
C PRO A 47 -5.98 0.81 -6.35
N ILE A 48 -6.95 -0.11 -6.49
CA ILE A 48 -8.38 0.18 -6.47
C ILE A 48 -8.97 -0.46 -5.21
N LYS A 49 -9.61 0.34 -4.36
CA LYS A 49 -10.34 -0.13 -3.18
C LYS A 49 -11.39 -1.15 -3.61
N SER A 50 -11.58 -2.18 -2.79
CA SER A 50 -12.57 -3.25 -3.01
C SER A 50 -12.25 -4.22 -4.17
N ILE A 51 -11.15 -4.02 -4.92
CA ILE A 51 -10.68 -4.94 -5.96
C ILE A 51 -9.54 -5.82 -5.43
N VAL A 52 -9.23 -6.93 -6.11
CA VAL A 52 -8.06 -7.76 -5.81
C VAL A 52 -6.75 -6.94 -5.82
N GLY A 53 -5.80 -7.32 -4.96
CA GLY A 53 -4.47 -6.72 -4.91
C GLY A 53 -3.48 -7.38 -5.86
N LEU A 54 -2.35 -6.71 -6.05
CA LEU A 54 -1.18 -7.16 -6.80
C LEU A 54 -0.08 -7.52 -5.81
N GLU A 55 0.45 -8.74 -5.92
CA GLU A 55 1.69 -9.08 -5.23
C GLU A 55 2.86 -8.38 -5.92
N ILE A 56 3.70 -7.70 -5.14
CA ILE A 56 4.79 -6.85 -5.63
C ILE A 56 6.12 -7.22 -4.95
N PRO A 57 7.26 -7.08 -5.66
CA PRO A 57 8.56 -7.49 -5.12
C PRO A 57 9.14 -6.52 -4.08
N TYR A 58 8.71 -5.26 -4.10
CA TYR A 58 9.13 -4.21 -3.16
C TYR A 58 8.07 -3.10 -3.14
N ALA A 59 8.08 -2.27 -2.10
CA ALA A 59 7.24 -1.07 -2.03
C ALA A 59 7.97 0.05 -1.28
N TYR A 60 7.74 1.28 -1.70
CA TYR A 60 8.06 2.45 -0.88
C TYR A 60 6.94 2.65 0.14
N CYS A 61 7.29 2.77 1.41
CA CYS A 61 6.34 3.09 2.48
C CYS A 61 6.27 4.60 2.65
N THR A 62 5.12 5.19 2.34
CA THR A 62 4.87 6.63 2.49
C THR A 62 3.78 6.87 3.53
N ILE A 63 3.58 8.13 3.91
CA ILE A 63 2.42 8.52 4.74
C ILE A 63 1.11 8.17 4.01
N GLU A 64 1.12 8.11 2.67
CA GLU A 64 -0.02 7.75 1.82
C GLU A 64 -0.26 6.25 1.67
N GLY A 65 0.61 5.43 2.25
CA GLY A 65 0.63 3.98 2.09
C GLY A 65 1.68 3.52 1.11
N LEU A 66 1.49 2.32 0.59
CA LEU A 66 2.46 1.68 -0.30
C LEU A 66 2.48 2.34 -1.69
N VAL A 67 3.67 2.49 -2.24
CA VAL A 67 3.90 2.95 -3.61
C VAL A 67 4.82 1.96 -4.34
N TYR A 68 4.42 1.54 -5.54
CA TYR A 68 5.19 0.66 -6.41
C TYR A 68 5.16 1.18 -7.85
N GLY A 69 6.29 1.72 -8.32
CA GLY A 69 6.32 2.43 -9.60
C GLY A 69 5.34 3.61 -9.59
N SER A 70 4.41 3.63 -10.54
CA SER A 70 3.32 4.62 -10.63
C SER A 70 2.07 4.24 -9.84
N ILE A 71 2.02 3.04 -9.24
CA ILE A 71 0.88 2.58 -8.46
C ILE A 71 0.97 3.16 -7.04
N LYS A 72 -0.13 3.75 -6.59
CA LYS A 72 -0.36 4.11 -5.19
C LYS A 72 -1.47 3.25 -4.59
N ASP A 73 -1.27 2.86 -3.33
CA ASP A 73 -2.22 2.02 -2.62
C ASP A 73 -3.54 2.75 -2.31
N ARG A 74 -4.67 2.12 -2.65
CA ARG A 74 -6.04 2.66 -2.49
C ARG A 74 -6.21 4.09 -3.05
N SER A 75 -5.53 4.43 -4.14
CA SER A 75 -5.68 5.74 -4.79
C SER A 75 -6.91 5.85 -5.69
N MET A 76 -7.59 4.74 -5.96
CA MET A 76 -8.83 4.69 -6.73
C MET A 76 -9.91 3.93 -5.97
N MET A 77 -11.18 4.23 -6.26
CA MET A 77 -12.32 3.47 -5.77
C MET A 77 -13.52 3.63 -6.71
N LEU A 78 -14.55 2.81 -6.50
CA LEU A 78 -15.85 2.98 -7.12
C LEU A 78 -16.74 3.86 -6.25
N ALA A 79 -17.47 4.78 -6.88
CA ALA A 79 -18.39 5.67 -6.19
C ALA A 79 -19.73 5.80 -6.92
N THR A 80 -20.80 5.91 -6.15
CA THR A 80 -22.14 6.30 -6.59
C THR A 80 -22.51 7.62 -5.94
N GLY A 81 -22.64 8.68 -6.75
CA GLY A 81 -22.68 10.04 -6.23
C GLY A 81 -21.40 10.32 -5.42
N GLU A 82 -21.55 10.59 -4.13
CA GLU A 82 -20.45 10.79 -3.18
C GLU A 82 -20.09 9.51 -2.41
N CYS A 83 -20.89 8.45 -2.49
CA CYS A 83 -20.74 7.27 -1.62
C CYS A 83 -19.84 6.21 -2.24
N LEU A 84 -18.98 5.60 -1.42
CA LEU A 84 -18.21 4.41 -1.78
C LEU A 84 -19.13 3.24 -2.21
N VAL A 85 -18.75 2.54 -3.28
CA VAL A 85 -19.23 1.18 -3.58
C VAL A 85 -18.16 0.18 -3.13
N SER A 86 -18.50 -0.62 -2.12
CA SER A 86 -17.57 -1.55 -1.45
C SER A 86 -17.84 -3.02 -1.80
N LEU A 87 -16.94 -3.92 -1.37
CA LEU A 87 -17.17 -5.37 -1.42
C LEU A 87 -18.39 -5.82 -0.59
N ARG A 88 -18.85 -5.00 0.37
CA ARG A 88 -20.07 -5.31 1.14
C ARG A 88 -21.32 -5.09 0.29
N ASP A 89 -21.26 -4.15 -0.64
CA ASP A 89 -22.35 -3.79 -1.55
C ASP A 89 -22.31 -4.69 -2.80
N GLU A 90 -21.12 -4.88 -3.38
CA GLU A 90 -20.89 -5.62 -4.62
C GLU A 90 -19.79 -6.69 -4.43
N PRO A 91 -20.11 -7.88 -3.87
CA PRO A 91 -19.13 -8.93 -3.61
C PRO A 91 -18.44 -9.46 -4.87
N THR A 92 -19.10 -9.34 -6.03
CA THR A 92 -18.56 -9.74 -7.34
C THR A 92 -17.30 -8.97 -7.71
N LEU A 93 -17.03 -7.80 -7.10
CA LEU A 93 -15.77 -7.08 -7.28
C LEU A 93 -14.53 -7.93 -6.91
N ALA A 94 -14.69 -8.93 -6.04
CA ALA A 94 -13.61 -9.86 -5.69
C ALA A 94 -13.20 -10.80 -6.83
N LEU A 95 -14.04 -10.95 -7.85
CA LEU A 95 -13.81 -11.80 -9.02
C LEU A 95 -13.00 -11.10 -10.11
N ILE A 96 -12.90 -9.77 -10.05
CA ILE A 96 -12.09 -8.99 -10.99
C ILE A 96 -10.62 -9.34 -10.78
N ARG A 97 -9.94 -9.68 -11.88
CA ARG A 97 -8.49 -9.90 -11.90
C ARG A 97 -7.80 -8.61 -12.31
N LEU A 98 -6.64 -8.38 -11.73
CA LEU A 98 -5.84 -7.18 -11.94
C LEU A 98 -4.42 -7.56 -12.33
N SER A 99 -3.87 -6.91 -13.35
CA SER A 99 -2.45 -6.93 -13.67
C SER A 99 -1.91 -5.51 -13.86
N HIS A 100 -0.60 -5.37 -13.80
CA HIS A 100 0.09 -4.09 -14.00
C HIS A 100 1.28 -4.25 -14.92
N GLU A 101 1.36 -3.41 -15.95
CA GLU A 101 2.45 -3.37 -16.92
C GLU A 101 2.60 -1.95 -17.44
N GLU A 102 3.84 -1.46 -17.59
CA GLU A 102 4.17 -0.15 -18.18
C GLU A 102 3.36 1.03 -17.61
N GLY A 103 3.09 1.02 -16.30
CA GLY A 103 2.36 2.09 -15.63
C GLY A 103 0.86 2.08 -15.88
N LYS A 104 0.31 0.99 -16.42
CA LYS A 104 -1.12 0.76 -16.65
C LYS A 104 -1.62 -0.41 -15.83
N LEU A 105 -2.87 -0.31 -15.41
CA LEU A 105 -3.62 -1.38 -14.77
C LEU A 105 -4.57 -2.00 -15.78
N THR A 106 -4.52 -3.32 -15.93
CA THR A 106 -5.47 -4.07 -16.75
C THR A 106 -6.40 -4.86 -15.83
N LEU A 107 -7.70 -4.57 -15.95
CA LEU A 107 -8.76 -5.27 -15.24
C LEU A 107 -9.44 -6.24 -16.21
N THR A 108 -9.60 -7.48 -15.76
CA THR A 108 -10.30 -8.54 -16.52
C THR A 108 -11.34 -9.20 -15.64
N ALA A 109 -12.47 -9.56 -16.24
CA ALA A 109 -13.56 -10.28 -15.59
C ALA A 109 -14.26 -11.16 -16.62
N ASP A 110 -14.96 -12.19 -16.16
CA ASP A 110 -15.65 -13.13 -17.04
C ASP A 110 -16.70 -12.40 -17.89
N ALA A 111 -16.74 -12.72 -19.20
CA ALA A 111 -17.64 -12.11 -20.18
C ALA A 111 -17.51 -10.58 -20.34
N MET A 112 -16.36 -9.99 -19.97
CA MET A 112 -16.04 -8.58 -20.16
C MET A 112 -14.77 -8.41 -20.98
N ASP A 113 -14.77 -7.44 -21.91
CA ASP A 113 -13.53 -7.01 -22.56
C ASP A 113 -12.56 -6.43 -21.51
N PRO A 114 -11.23 -6.57 -21.68
CA PRO A 114 -10.26 -5.98 -20.76
C PRO A 114 -10.42 -4.46 -20.65
N LEU A 115 -10.40 -3.94 -19.43
CA LEU A 115 -10.32 -2.50 -19.16
C LEU A 115 -8.87 -2.13 -18.85
N ILE A 116 -8.34 -1.15 -19.57
CA ILE A 116 -7.01 -0.59 -19.33
C ILE A 116 -7.18 0.82 -18.78
N VAL A 117 -6.54 1.10 -17.64
CA VAL A 117 -6.50 2.44 -17.03
C VAL A 117 -5.06 2.79 -16.66
N ASP A 118 -4.68 4.06 -16.79
CA ASP A 118 -3.36 4.49 -16.33
C ASP A 118 -3.29 4.39 -14.80
N ALA A 119 -2.17 3.92 -14.26
CA ALA A 119 -1.98 3.77 -12.82
C ALA A 119 -1.83 5.14 -12.14
N ALA A 120 -1.31 6.13 -12.86
CA ALA A 120 -1.19 7.54 -12.45
C ALA A 120 -1.73 8.47 -13.55
N ASP A 121 -2.16 9.66 -13.15
CA ASP A 121 -2.70 10.67 -14.06
C ASP A 121 -2.04 12.02 -13.73
N PRO A 122 -1.04 12.48 -14.51
CA PRO A 122 -0.34 13.72 -14.24
C PRO A 122 -1.24 14.96 -14.38
N ASP A 123 -2.30 14.85 -15.19
CA ASP A 123 -3.22 15.94 -15.48
C ASP A 123 -4.45 15.92 -14.55
N ALA A 124 -4.50 15.04 -13.55
CA ALA A 124 -5.64 14.87 -12.66
C ALA A 124 -6.11 16.19 -12.01
N HIS A 125 -5.17 17.08 -11.66
CA HIS A 125 -5.48 18.37 -11.04
C HIS A 125 -6.16 19.37 -12.00
N SER A 126 -6.08 19.15 -13.31
CA SER A 126 -6.76 19.97 -14.32
C SER A 126 -8.21 19.54 -14.55
N LYS A 127 -8.60 18.35 -14.09
CA LYS A 127 -9.94 17.80 -14.26
C LYS A 127 -10.92 18.40 -13.24
N THR A 128 -12.20 18.43 -13.60
CA THR A 128 -13.28 18.78 -12.66
C THR A 128 -13.31 17.77 -11.51
N SER A 129 -13.10 18.26 -10.30
CA SER A 129 -13.12 17.45 -9.08
C SER A 129 -14.45 17.57 -8.33
N PHE A 130 -14.76 16.56 -7.54
CA PHE A 130 -15.93 16.49 -6.67
C PHE A 130 -15.57 15.79 -5.36
N THR A 131 -16.44 15.95 -4.36
CA THR A 131 -16.26 15.32 -3.05
C THR A 131 -16.80 13.88 -3.09
N VAL A 132 -16.06 12.97 -2.46
CA VAL A 132 -16.46 11.59 -2.20
C VAL A 132 -16.17 11.24 -0.75
N LYS A 133 -16.91 10.27 -0.20
CA LYS A 133 -16.91 9.92 1.21
C LYS A 133 -16.50 8.48 1.43
N VAL A 134 -15.56 8.26 2.35
CA VAL A 134 -15.18 6.92 2.83
C VAL A 134 -15.22 6.93 4.35
N TRP A 135 -16.14 6.16 4.92
CA TRP A 135 -16.34 6.04 6.38
C TRP A 135 -16.46 7.39 7.11
N GLY A 136 -17.16 8.34 6.50
CA GLY A 136 -17.35 9.69 7.05
C GLY A 136 -16.23 10.69 6.76
N ASN A 137 -15.14 10.26 6.12
CA ASN A 137 -14.06 11.15 5.68
C ASN A 137 -14.32 11.65 4.26
N ASP A 138 -14.10 12.94 4.05
CA ASP A 138 -14.29 13.62 2.77
C ASP A 138 -12.98 13.70 1.99
N TYR A 139 -13.04 13.36 0.71
CA TYR A 139 -11.90 13.40 -0.20
C TYR A 139 -12.29 14.10 -1.49
N ARG A 140 -11.34 14.85 -2.07
CA ARG A 140 -11.49 15.34 -3.44
C ARG A 140 -11.02 14.27 -4.42
N ALA A 141 -11.86 13.99 -5.41
CA ALA A 141 -11.58 13.01 -6.43
C ALA A 141 -11.97 13.52 -7.81
N VAL A 142 -11.38 12.90 -8.82
CA VAL A 142 -11.71 13.10 -10.23
C VAL A 142 -12.13 11.77 -10.84
N GLU A 143 -12.97 11.80 -11.85
CA GLU A 143 -13.27 10.60 -12.62
C GLU A 143 -12.02 10.14 -13.38
N VAL A 144 -11.72 8.85 -13.32
CA VAL A 144 -10.58 8.27 -14.05
C VAL A 144 -10.81 8.42 -15.55
N SER A 145 -11.92 7.87 -16.04
CA SER A 145 -12.43 8.12 -17.40
C SER A 145 -13.88 7.65 -17.54
N PRO A 146 -14.67 8.24 -18.45
CA PRO A 146 -16.01 7.75 -18.77
C PRO A 146 -16.02 6.29 -19.25
N GLN A 147 -14.97 5.85 -19.96
CA GLN A 147 -14.83 4.47 -20.42
C GLN A 147 -14.66 3.49 -19.25
N ALA A 148 -13.86 3.85 -18.24
CA ALA A 148 -13.68 3.02 -17.05
C ALA A 148 -14.99 2.92 -16.25
N SER A 149 -15.69 4.05 -16.05
CA SER A 149 -17.00 4.07 -15.40
C SER A 149 -18.02 3.22 -16.15
N ALA A 150 -18.09 3.33 -17.48
CA ALA A 150 -18.97 2.50 -18.30
C ALA A 150 -18.66 1.00 -18.20
N TRP A 151 -17.39 0.63 -18.07
CA TRP A 151 -16.99 -0.77 -17.88
C TRP A 151 -17.53 -1.32 -16.55
N PHE A 152 -17.39 -0.57 -15.45
CA PHE A 152 -17.92 -0.97 -14.14
C PHE A 152 -19.45 -1.00 -14.10
N ASN A 153 -20.10 -0.03 -14.74
CA ASN A 153 -21.55 -0.02 -14.91
C ASN A 153 -22.05 -1.29 -15.64
N ARG A 154 -21.40 -1.69 -16.73
CA ARG A 154 -21.72 -2.95 -17.41
C ARG A 154 -21.47 -4.17 -16.53
N TYR A 155 -20.32 -4.23 -15.86
CA TYR A 155 -19.96 -5.35 -14.98
C TYR A 155 -20.96 -5.54 -13.84
N LEU A 156 -21.33 -4.45 -13.17
CA LEU A 156 -22.22 -4.45 -12.01
C LEU A 156 -23.71 -4.40 -12.39
N LYS A 157 -24.03 -4.24 -13.69
CA LYS A 157 -25.41 -4.02 -14.20
C LYS A 157 -26.07 -2.80 -13.55
N ARG A 158 -25.33 -1.70 -13.49
CA ARG A 158 -25.71 -0.40 -12.94
C ARG A 158 -25.45 0.72 -13.94
N GLU A 159 -25.88 1.93 -13.64
CA GLU A 159 -25.70 3.13 -14.49
C GLU A 159 -25.10 4.33 -13.75
N ASP A 160 -24.90 4.20 -12.45
CA ASP A 160 -24.59 5.28 -11.51
C ASP A 160 -23.23 5.10 -10.81
N VAL A 161 -22.40 4.16 -11.29
CA VAL A 161 -21.08 3.87 -10.74
C VAL A 161 -20.00 4.61 -11.54
N ARG A 162 -19.10 5.29 -10.83
CA ARG A 162 -17.92 5.94 -11.39
C ARG A 162 -16.64 5.35 -10.80
N LEU A 163 -15.64 5.11 -11.65
CA LEU A 163 -14.28 4.87 -11.16
C LEU A 163 -13.62 6.23 -10.92
N VAL A 164 -13.25 6.49 -9.67
CA VAL A 164 -12.69 7.77 -9.25
C VAL A 164 -11.28 7.62 -8.71
N ARG A 165 -10.47 8.66 -8.89
CA ARG A 165 -9.10 8.78 -8.39
C ARG A 165 -9.01 9.93 -7.40
N ILE A 166 -8.35 9.70 -6.27
CA ILE A 166 -8.10 10.73 -5.28
C ILE A 166 -7.13 11.81 -5.81
N LEU A 167 -7.40 13.07 -5.48
CA LEU A 167 -6.43 14.16 -5.58
C LEU A 167 -5.67 14.28 -4.25
N GLN A 168 -4.50 13.67 -4.17
CA GLN A 168 -3.58 13.75 -3.03
C GLN A 168 -2.75 15.04 -3.13
N ASP A 169 -3.27 16.14 -2.61
CA ASP A 169 -2.50 17.36 -2.40
C ASP A 169 -2.48 17.74 -0.91
N ASP A 170 -1.48 18.52 -0.51
CA ASP A 170 -1.29 18.95 0.89
C ASP A 170 -2.45 19.83 1.41
N GLN A 171 -3.31 20.34 0.53
CA GLN A 171 -4.44 21.21 0.86
C GLN A 171 -5.72 20.40 1.18
N ASN A 172 -5.85 19.19 0.63
CA ASN A 172 -7.08 18.38 0.67
C ASN A 172 -6.99 17.17 1.60
N ILE A 173 -5.82 16.90 2.18
CA ILE A 173 -5.63 15.77 3.09
C ILE A 173 -5.79 16.26 4.53
N VAL A 174 -6.91 15.89 5.18
CA VAL A 174 -7.03 16.01 6.64
C VAL A 174 -6.09 14.99 7.28
N ARG A 175 -4.85 15.39 7.51
CA ARG A 175 -3.89 14.60 8.29
C ARG A 175 -4.32 14.71 9.74
N GLY A 176 -5.13 13.76 10.21
CA GLY A 176 -5.43 13.62 11.65
C GLY A 176 -4.14 13.67 12.46
N LYS A 177 -4.20 14.08 13.73
CA LYS A 177 -3.00 14.20 14.58
C LYS A 177 -2.18 12.90 14.50
N ASN A 178 -0.91 12.99 14.10
CA ASN A 178 0.01 11.85 13.87
C ASN A 178 -0.37 10.89 12.71
N GLY A 179 -1.10 11.33 11.68
CA GLY A 179 -1.45 10.48 10.53
C GLY A 179 -2.56 9.46 10.83
N THR A 180 -3.42 9.76 11.82
CA THR A 180 -4.51 8.90 12.29
C THR A 180 -5.70 8.79 11.33
N ILE A 181 -5.74 9.61 10.28
CA ILE A 181 -6.77 9.55 9.25
C ILE A 181 -6.10 9.07 7.95
N PRO A 182 -6.63 8.01 7.31
CA PRO A 182 -6.18 7.61 5.99
C PRO A 182 -6.17 8.75 5.00
N VAL A 183 -5.02 8.97 4.38
CA VAL A 183 -4.81 10.02 3.39
C VAL A 183 -5.06 9.54 1.95
N ALA A 184 -5.54 8.30 1.82
CA ALA A 184 -6.11 7.71 0.61
C ALA A 184 -7.37 6.93 0.99
N PHE A 185 -7.97 6.18 0.06
CA PHE A 185 -9.24 5.49 0.29
C PHE A 185 -9.09 4.20 1.14
N HIS A 186 -8.19 4.13 2.11
CA HIS A 186 -8.12 3.02 3.07
C HIS A 186 -9.32 3.05 4.03
N ASP A 187 -9.56 1.93 4.72
CA ASP A 187 -10.62 1.88 5.75
C ASP A 187 -10.18 2.63 7.01
N THR A 188 -9.01 2.28 7.55
CA THR A 188 -8.52 2.78 8.85
C THR A 188 -7.03 3.08 8.87
N SER A 189 -6.21 2.26 8.19
CA SER A 189 -4.75 2.39 8.17
C SER A 189 -4.20 2.21 6.76
N THR A 190 -3.06 2.86 6.49
CA THR A 190 -2.34 2.79 5.22
C THR A 190 -1.50 1.51 5.07
N ILE A 191 -1.20 0.85 6.19
CA ILE A 191 -0.49 -0.43 6.24
C ILE A 191 -1.28 -1.41 7.11
N HIS A 192 -1.51 -2.60 6.58
CA HIS A 192 -2.08 -3.74 7.31
C HIS A 192 -1.08 -4.91 7.28
N MET A 193 -0.75 -5.45 8.44
CA MET A 193 0.15 -6.60 8.58
C MET A 193 -0.64 -7.81 9.08
N LEU A 194 -0.32 -8.99 8.56
CA LEU A 194 -0.87 -10.26 9.01
C LEU A 194 0.22 -11.31 9.02
N SER A 195 0.36 -12.08 10.11
CA SER A 195 1.30 -13.20 10.12
C SER A 195 0.68 -14.50 9.59
N VAL A 196 1.52 -15.29 8.92
CA VAL A 196 1.17 -16.65 8.48
C VAL A 196 0.78 -17.52 9.67
N ALA A 197 1.41 -17.30 10.84
CA ALA A 197 1.09 -18.02 12.06
C ALA A 197 -0.32 -17.68 12.56
N SER A 198 -0.71 -16.39 12.56
CA SER A 198 -2.07 -15.95 12.89
C SER A 198 -3.11 -16.55 11.95
N LEU A 199 -2.83 -16.54 10.63
CA LEU A 199 -3.75 -17.13 9.64
C LEU A 199 -3.92 -18.63 9.83
N LYS A 200 -2.83 -19.36 10.12
CA LYS A 200 -2.87 -20.79 10.40
C LYS A 200 -3.66 -21.10 11.66
N ASP A 201 -3.41 -20.35 12.74
CA ASP A 201 -4.14 -20.52 14.00
C ASP A 201 -5.64 -20.21 13.82
N PHE A 202 -5.97 -19.15 13.08
CA PHE A 202 -7.35 -18.83 12.70
C PHE A 202 -8.03 -19.99 11.94
N ASN A 203 -7.38 -20.52 10.89
CA ASN A 203 -7.93 -21.64 10.11
C ASN A 203 -8.10 -22.91 10.94
N SER A 204 -7.22 -23.17 11.92
CA SER A 204 -7.31 -24.34 12.80
C SER A 204 -8.57 -24.36 13.68
N LYS A 205 -9.21 -23.20 13.86
CA LYS A 205 -10.44 -23.02 14.66
C LYS A 205 -11.70 -23.05 13.80
N LEU A 206 -11.58 -23.19 12.49
CA LEU A 206 -12.74 -23.32 11.62
C LEU A 206 -13.39 -24.70 11.80
N PRO A 207 -14.73 -24.80 11.77
CA PRO A 207 -15.43 -26.06 11.72
C PRO A 207 -14.92 -26.97 10.59
N GLU A 208 -14.89 -28.27 10.85
CA GLU A 208 -14.50 -29.27 9.86
C GLU A 208 -15.41 -29.18 8.61
N GLY A 209 -14.81 -29.22 7.43
CA GLY A 209 -15.52 -29.07 6.15
C GLY A 209 -15.62 -27.64 5.62
N ASN A 210 -15.22 -26.63 6.39
CA ASN A 210 -15.12 -25.26 5.87
C ASN A 210 -13.94 -25.11 4.89
N VAL A 211 -14.12 -24.24 3.90
CA VAL A 211 -13.06 -23.84 2.99
C VAL A 211 -12.01 -23.05 3.77
N GLU A 212 -10.73 -23.41 3.57
CA GLU A 212 -9.61 -22.68 4.15
C GLU A 212 -9.65 -21.20 3.74
N ILE A 213 -9.57 -20.31 4.73
CA ILE A 213 -9.54 -18.87 4.49
C ILE A 213 -8.10 -18.47 4.21
N THR A 214 -7.89 -17.76 3.11
CA THR A 214 -6.56 -17.26 2.73
C THR A 214 -6.35 -15.82 3.19
N GLU A 215 -5.10 -15.36 3.17
CA GLU A 215 -4.73 -13.98 3.45
C GLU A 215 -5.48 -12.98 2.55
N ARG A 216 -5.91 -13.41 1.36
CA ARG A 216 -6.68 -12.57 0.42
C ARG A 216 -7.98 -12.06 1.03
N THR A 217 -8.58 -12.78 1.98
CA THR A 217 -9.79 -12.37 2.68
C THR A 217 -9.51 -11.21 3.63
N PHE A 218 -8.36 -11.22 4.30
CA PHE A 218 -7.93 -10.19 5.24
C PHE A 218 -7.25 -9.00 4.57
N ARG A 219 -6.78 -9.19 3.33
CA ARG A 219 -6.20 -8.17 2.47
C ARG A 219 -5.02 -7.42 3.13
N PRO A 220 -4.02 -8.12 3.70
CA PRO A 220 -2.86 -7.47 4.29
C PRO A 220 -2.04 -6.78 3.19
N SER A 221 -1.40 -5.68 3.57
CA SER A 221 -0.34 -5.03 2.79
C SER A 221 0.96 -5.84 2.88
N PHE A 222 1.25 -6.39 4.07
CA PHE A 222 2.39 -7.27 4.32
C PHE A 222 1.93 -8.57 4.95
N LEU A 223 2.21 -9.68 4.27
CA LEU A 223 2.16 -11.00 4.87
C LEU A 223 3.54 -11.31 5.45
N ILE A 224 3.60 -11.70 6.71
CA ILE A 224 4.86 -11.94 7.42
C ILE A 224 4.96 -13.35 7.98
N GLU A 225 6.17 -13.84 8.17
CA GLU A 225 6.46 -15.19 8.66
C GLU A 225 7.58 -15.20 9.70
N GLY A 226 7.75 -16.32 10.39
CA GLY A 226 8.82 -16.52 11.37
C GLY A 226 8.56 -15.89 12.73
N CYS A 227 7.30 -15.70 13.10
CA CYS A 227 6.85 -15.28 14.43
C CYS A 227 5.74 -16.20 14.94
N ASP A 228 5.44 -16.10 16.23
CA ASP A 228 4.29 -16.79 16.84
C ASP A 228 2.97 -16.18 16.36
N ALA A 229 1.87 -16.92 16.50
CA ALA A 229 0.55 -16.42 16.16
C ALA A 229 0.22 -15.16 16.98
N TYR A 230 -0.30 -14.14 16.30
CA TYR A 230 -0.67 -12.83 16.85
C TYR A 230 0.47 -12.01 17.44
N ALA A 231 1.74 -12.39 17.20
CA ALA A 231 2.89 -11.63 17.65
C ALA A 231 2.88 -10.19 17.11
N GLU A 232 2.34 -9.98 15.90
CA GLU A 232 2.21 -8.68 15.25
C GLU A 232 1.40 -7.66 16.06
N ASP A 233 0.48 -8.10 16.92
CA ASP A 233 -0.37 -7.23 17.75
C ASP A 233 0.43 -6.51 18.86
N HIS A 234 1.62 -7.02 19.18
CA HIS A 234 2.46 -6.53 20.27
C HIS A 234 3.69 -5.75 19.80
N TRP A 235 3.88 -5.58 18.49
CA TRP A 235 5.01 -4.83 17.95
C TRP A 235 4.73 -3.34 17.96
N ILE A 236 5.37 -2.66 18.91
CA ILE A 236 5.21 -1.22 19.09
C ILE A 236 6.20 -0.38 18.26
N ARG A 237 7.33 -0.96 17.83
CA ARG A 237 8.40 -0.31 17.06
C ARG A 237 9.25 -1.31 16.28
#